data_AF-A0A1G0M4T7-F1
#
_entry.id   AF-A0A1G0M4T7-F1
#
_cell.length_a   1.000
_cell.length_b   1.000
_cell.length_c   1.000
_cell.angle_alpha   90.00
_cell.angle_beta   90.00
_cell.angle_gamma   90.00
#
_symmetry.space_group_name_H-M   'P 1'
#
loop_
_entity.id
_entity.type
_entity.pdbx_description
1 polymer ?
#
loop_
_entity_poly.entity_id
_entity_poly.type
_entity_poly.pdbx_seq_one_letter_code
_entity_poly.pdbx_strand_id
1 'polypeptide(L)'
;MARHDQGYTLVELVVVMMIFSIVMTLICVSFNRIVASSGQLVKSAETDIGGLIGLELLRCDLELAGFGLFWSMPAAVNYDEAKAGVSVHGCPDGCPEADASLFNDGRPRLPNISRPPRAYVVGDNVGYHGSDYLVLKGTALGMSETSRSWSYLNYSSNGAVVKSSKSELELRPGKSERVIVIKSSVTGSGVASRELVTDGSDFSLPFNRPLPAQFEPKRKQDQYLVYGVARANQDKLVRPFNRADYYLTRADDTPVNCAPNTGLLNKRTLDQDGGFTSYPILDCVADLQVVFYMDTDQNGEIDYHPHIDDHEFTAADLREQLKEIRVYILAQQGKKNSGYFYPVDDPDKAIVVGDPKLAPSLGKVWSERELSENFGAGWRNYHWKVYTIVVQPKNL
;
A
#
# COMPACT_ATOMS: atom_id res chain seq x y z
N MET A 1 -83.51 -11.14 17.73
CA MET A 1 -82.42 -10.21 17.40
C MET A 1 -82.11 -9.43 18.67
N ALA A 2 -81.35 -10.02 19.60
CA ALA A 2 -81.01 -9.40 20.87
C ALA A 2 -79.74 -8.55 20.66
N ARG A 3 -79.92 -7.24 20.69
CA ARG A 3 -78.86 -6.25 20.55
C ARG A 3 -78.24 -6.06 21.94
N HIS A 4 -77.00 -6.52 22.10
CA HIS A 4 -76.25 -6.42 23.35
C HIS A 4 -75.60 -5.03 23.41
N ASP A 5 -76.34 -4.04 23.91
CA ASP A 5 -75.81 -2.68 24.15
C ASP A 5 -75.06 -2.66 25.51
N GLN A 6 -73.84 -3.19 25.54
CA GLN A 6 -72.90 -2.92 26.63
C GLN A 6 -72.10 -1.67 26.27
N GLY A 7 -72.48 -0.53 26.85
CA GLY A 7 -71.71 0.70 26.75
C GLY A 7 -70.41 0.58 27.54
N TYR A 8 -69.28 0.85 26.89
CA TYR A 8 -67.97 0.93 27.57
C TYR A 8 -68.00 2.01 28.65
N THR A 9 -67.52 1.67 29.84
CA THR A 9 -67.42 2.67 30.92
C THR A 9 -66.25 3.60 30.64
N LEU A 10 -66.39 4.89 30.97
CA LEU A 10 -65.33 5.89 30.76
C LEU A 10 -64.02 5.48 31.48
N VAL A 11 -64.14 4.79 32.61
CA VAL A 11 -63.01 4.23 33.37
C VAL A 11 -62.24 3.18 32.56
N GLU A 12 -62.93 2.28 31.88
CA GLU A 12 -62.32 1.23 31.06
C GLU A 12 -61.54 1.82 29.88
N LEU A 13 -62.06 2.87 29.25
CA LEU A 13 -61.38 3.57 28.17
C LEU A 13 -60.10 4.28 28.65
N VAL A 14 -60.14 4.92 29.83
CA VAL A 14 -58.96 5.56 30.44
C VAL A 14 -57.89 4.53 30.80
N VAL A 15 -58.28 3.38 31.36
CA VAL A 15 -57.34 2.30 31.71
C VAL A 15 -56.66 1.73 30.45
N VAL A 16 -57.41 1.48 29.38
CA VAL A 16 -56.84 0.98 28.11
C VAL A 16 -55.86 1.97 27.49
N MET A 17 -56.21 3.27 27.47
CA MET A 17 -55.29 4.31 26.97
C MET A 17 -54.01 4.40 27.78
N MET A 18 -54.10 4.28 29.11
CA MET A 18 -52.94 4.31 30.00
C MET A 18 -52.02 3.10 29.76
N ILE A 19 -52.58 1.89 29.69
CA ILE A 19 -51.80 0.67 29.41
C ILE A 19 -51.14 0.77 28.03
N PHE A 20 -51.88 1.21 27.01
CA PHE A 20 -51.35 1.37 25.66
C PHE A 20 -50.21 2.39 25.60
N SER A 21 -50.32 3.51 26.31
CA SER A 21 -49.25 4.51 26.39
C SER A 21 -47.98 3.96 27.02
N ILE A 22 -48.10 3.18 28.10
CA ILE A 22 -46.94 2.55 28.75
C ILE A 22 -46.28 1.53 27.81
N VAL A 23 -47.09 0.67 27.17
CA VAL A 23 -46.60 -0.34 26.21
C VAL A 23 -45.90 0.32 25.02
N MET A 24 -46.51 1.35 24.42
CA MET A 24 -45.90 2.08 23.31
C MET A 24 -44.59 2.76 23.71
N THR A 25 -44.50 3.28 24.93
CA THR A 25 -43.26 3.87 25.45
C THR A 25 -42.14 2.82 25.54
N LEU A 26 -42.44 1.62 26.06
CA LEU A 26 -41.48 0.51 26.15
C LEU A 26 -41.03 0.03 24.76
N ILE A 27 -41.96 -0.04 23.81
CA ILE A 27 -41.65 -0.40 22.41
C ILE A 27 -40.75 0.66 21.78
N CYS A 28 -41.05 1.95 21.93
CA CYS A 28 -40.24 3.04 21.39
C CYS A 28 -38.80 3.02 21.92
N VAL A 29 -38.60 2.81 23.22
CA VAL A 29 -37.26 2.71 23.80
C VAL A 29 -36.50 1.50 23.24
N SER A 30 -37.18 0.36 23.11
CA SER A 30 -36.58 -0.87 22.55
C SER A 30 -36.23 -0.71 21.08
N PHE A 31 -37.13 -0.14 20.28
CA PHE A 31 -36.92 0.15 18.87
C PHE A 31 -35.73 1.11 18.67
N ASN A 32 -35.65 2.18 19.45
CA ASN A 32 -34.52 3.12 19.39
C ASN A 32 -33.17 2.43 19.66
N ARG A 33 -33.12 1.51 20.64
CA ARG A 33 -31.91 0.71 20.92
C ARG A 33 -31.56 -0.21 19.76
N ILE A 34 -32.55 -0.88 19.17
CA ILE A 34 -32.35 -1.78 18.02
C ILE A 34 -31.84 -0.99 16.81
N VAL A 35 -32.45 0.15 16.49
CA VAL A 35 -32.02 1.00 15.37
C VAL A 35 -30.60 1.54 15.59
N ALA A 36 -30.28 1.98 16.81
CA ALA A 36 -28.94 2.47 17.13
C ALA A 36 -27.87 1.37 16.98
N SER A 37 -28.14 0.18 17.52
CA SER A 37 -27.26 -0.98 17.42
C SER A 37 -27.11 -1.46 15.97
N SER A 38 -28.22 -1.55 15.22
CA SER A 38 -28.20 -1.89 13.80
C SER A 38 -27.37 -0.89 13.00
N GLY A 39 -27.47 0.40 13.30
CA GLY A 39 -26.68 1.43 12.65
C GLY A 39 -25.17 1.34 12.96
N GLN A 40 -24.80 0.88 14.16
CA GLN A 40 -23.40 0.58 14.49
C GLN A 40 -22.89 -0.64 13.74
N LEU A 41 -23.67 -1.73 13.70
CA LEU A 41 -23.30 -2.96 13.00
C LEU A 41 -23.10 -2.73 11.50
N VAL A 42 -24.03 -2.01 10.86
CA VAL A 42 -23.90 -1.65 9.43
C VAL A 42 -22.64 -0.83 9.18
N LYS A 43 -22.34 0.16 10.04
CA LYS A 43 -21.14 0.99 9.88
C LYS A 43 -19.85 0.21 10.13
N SER A 44 -19.82 -0.70 11.09
CA SER A 44 -18.69 -1.60 11.31
C SER A 44 -18.47 -2.51 10.10
N ALA A 45 -19.54 -3.07 9.53
CA ALA A 45 -19.45 -3.93 8.35
C ALA A 45 -18.96 -3.16 7.11
N GLU A 46 -19.42 -1.92 6.91
CA GLU A 46 -18.96 -1.04 5.83
C GLU A 46 -17.47 -0.74 5.94
N THR A 47 -16.98 -0.35 7.13
CA THR A 47 -15.55 -0.10 7.35
C THR A 47 -14.70 -1.36 7.20
N ASP A 48 -15.24 -2.53 7.58
CA ASP A 48 -14.52 -3.79 7.48
C ASP A 48 -14.38 -4.25 6.03
N ILE A 49 -15.42 -4.10 5.22
CA ILE A 49 -15.38 -4.41 3.79
C ILE A 49 -14.46 -3.43 3.05
N GLY A 50 -14.59 -2.12 3.34
CA GLY A 50 -13.71 -1.10 2.74
C GLY A 50 -12.24 -1.34 3.08
N GLY A 51 -11.96 -1.63 4.36
CA GLY A 51 -10.63 -1.99 4.83
C GLY A 51 -10.10 -3.25 4.17
N LEU A 52 -10.90 -4.30 4.05
CA LEU A 52 -10.47 -5.54 3.38
C LEU A 52 -9.99 -5.26 1.94
N ILE A 53 -10.76 -4.51 1.16
CA ILE A 53 -10.41 -4.23 -0.24
C ILE A 53 -9.14 -3.36 -0.33
N GLY A 54 -9.04 -2.31 0.48
CA GLY A 54 -7.88 -1.43 0.50
C GLY A 54 -6.59 -2.14 0.93
N LEU A 55 -6.68 -2.99 1.94
CA LEU A 55 -5.55 -3.76 2.47
C LEU A 55 -5.14 -4.91 1.54
N GLU A 56 -6.06 -5.53 0.82
CA GLU A 56 -5.72 -6.52 -0.22
C GLU A 56 -5.02 -5.87 -1.42
N LEU A 57 -5.36 -4.62 -1.74
CA LEU A 57 -4.63 -3.87 -2.77
C LEU A 57 -3.18 -3.58 -2.32
N LEU A 58 -2.98 -3.16 -1.07
CA LEU A 58 -1.64 -3.00 -0.48
C LEU A 58 -0.87 -4.33 -0.47
N ARG A 59 -1.50 -5.42 -0.04
CA ARG A 59 -0.90 -6.76 -0.06
C ARG A 59 -0.46 -7.17 -1.46
N CYS A 60 -1.31 -6.96 -2.47
CA CYS A 60 -0.98 -7.30 -3.85
C CYS A 60 0.21 -6.46 -4.37
N ASP A 61 0.24 -5.16 -4.08
CA ASP A 61 1.36 -4.31 -4.46
C ASP A 61 2.66 -4.72 -3.77
N LEU A 62 2.59 -5.12 -2.48
CA LEU A 62 3.73 -5.69 -1.77
C LEU A 62 4.24 -6.96 -2.45
N GLU A 63 3.37 -7.89 -2.85
CA GLU A 63 3.78 -9.12 -3.56
C GLU A 63 4.38 -8.84 -4.95
N LEU A 64 3.90 -7.80 -5.63
CA LEU A 64 4.32 -7.42 -6.98
C LEU A 64 5.52 -6.48 -6.99
N ALA A 65 5.92 -5.91 -5.85
CA ALA A 65 7.14 -5.13 -5.75
C ALA A 65 8.36 -5.97 -6.19
N GLY A 66 9.29 -5.33 -6.90
CA GLY A 66 10.43 -5.99 -7.52
C GLY A 66 10.16 -6.60 -8.90
N PHE A 67 8.89 -6.79 -9.29
CA PHE A 67 8.55 -7.31 -10.62
C PHE A 67 9.01 -6.34 -11.71
N GLY A 68 9.75 -6.86 -12.70
CA GLY A 68 10.30 -6.07 -13.80
C GLY A 68 11.42 -5.09 -13.40
N LEU A 69 12.00 -5.20 -12.19
CA LEU A 69 13.20 -4.43 -11.84
C LEU A 69 14.46 -5.12 -12.39
N PHE A 70 15.42 -4.30 -12.84
CA PHE A 70 16.74 -4.72 -13.26
C PHE A 70 17.73 -4.67 -12.10
N TRP A 71 18.76 -5.50 -12.17
CA TRP A 71 19.79 -5.64 -11.15
C TRP A 71 21.09 -4.93 -11.54
N SER A 72 21.29 -4.72 -12.83
CA SER A 72 22.38 -3.95 -13.41
C SER A 72 21.90 -3.13 -14.60
N MET A 73 22.58 -2.02 -14.87
CA MET A 73 22.33 -1.19 -16.04
C MET A 73 23.63 -0.59 -16.59
N PRO A 74 23.69 -0.25 -17.88
CA PRO A 74 24.82 0.46 -18.46
C PRO A 74 25.04 1.84 -17.83
N ALA A 75 26.30 2.25 -17.67
CA ALA A 75 26.68 3.52 -17.04
C ALA A 75 26.13 4.78 -17.75
N ALA A 76 25.76 4.66 -19.03
CA ALA A 76 25.16 5.75 -19.80
C ALA A 76 23.70 6.03 -19.44
N VAL A 77 23.03 5.09 -18.74
CA VAL A 77 21.62 5.20 -18.38
C VAL A 77 21.48 6.01 -17.10
N ASN A 78 20.61 7.02 -17.16
CA ASN A 78 20.13 7.73 -15.98
C ASN A 78 18.61 7.82 -16.04
N TYR A 79 17.99 7.77 -14.88
CA TYR A 79 16.56 7.98 -14.73
C TYR A 79 16.30 8.83 -13.48
N ASP A 80 15.23 9.62 -13.56
CA ASP A 80 14.78 10.43 -12.44
C ASP A 80 13.61 9.72 -11.76
N GLU A 81 13.50 9.87 -10.43
CA GLU A 81 12.39 9.37 -9.62
C GLU A 81 11.48 10.54 -9.17
N ALA A 82 11.17 10.67 -7.90
CA ALA A 82 10.36 11.76 -7.39
C ALA A 82 11.16 13.08 -7.35
N LYS A 83 10.49 14.20 -7.68
CA LYS A 83 11.06 15.54 -7.49
C LYS A 83 11.03 15.91 -6.01
N ALA A 84 11.99 16.72 -5.57
CA ALA A 84 12.01 17.27 -4.21
C ALA A 84 10.88 18.28 -3.97
N GLY A 85 10.48 18.46 -2.71
CA GLY A 85 9.42 19.36 -2.30
C GLY A 85 8.02 18.73 -2.35
N VAL A 86 7.94 17.40 -2.37
CA VAL A 86 6.67 16.64 -2.39
C VAL A 86 6.53 15.84 -1.10
N SER A 87 6.41 16.56 0.00
CA SER A 87 6.19 16.04 1.35
C SER A 87 4.73 15.67 1.60
N VAL A 88 4.50 14.90 2.66
CA VAL A 88 3.16 14.54 3.13
C VAL A 88 2.52 15.74 3.82
N HIS A 89 1.29 16.08 3.42
CA HIS A 89 0.50 17.12 4.07
C HIS A 89 -0.17 16.61 5.36
N GLY A 90 -0.40 17.52 6.31
CA GLY A 90 -1.20 17.25 7.51
C GLY A 90 -0.43 17.02 8.81
N CYS A 91 0.91 17.01 8.77
CA CYS A 91 1.75 17.01 9.97
C CYS A 91 1.93 18.42 10.54
N PRO A 92 2.10 18.58 11.88
CA PRO A 92 2.30 19.89 12.52
C PRO A 92 3.42 20.73 11.90
N ASP A 93 4.51 20.09 11.45
CA ASP A 93 5.66 20.73 10.79
C ASP A 93 5.83 20.31 9.31
N GLY A 94 4.78 19.74 8.71
CA GLY A 94 4.80 19.35 7.28
C GLY A 94 5.59 18.08 6.94
N CYS A 95 6.03 17.30 7.94
CA CYS A 95 6.78 16.03 7.76
C CYS A 95 7.85 16.11 6.66
N PRO A 96 8.88 16.97 6.81
CA PRO A 96 9.89 17.17 5.76
C PRO A 96 10.68 15.90 5.44
N GLU A 97 10.81 15.00 6.41
CA GLU A 97 11.47 13.69 6.27
C GLU A 97 10.61 12.66 5.51
N ALA A 98 9.32 12.95 5.30
CA ALA A 98 8.42 12.19 4.44
C ALA A 98 8.35 12.79 3.01
N ASP A 99 9.45 13.38 2.52
CA ASP A 99 9.57 13.83 1.13
C ASP A 99 9.88 12.66 0.20
N ALA A 100 9.09 12.53 -0.88
CA ALA A 100 9.21 11.42 -1.81
C ALA A 100 10.62 11.27 -2.43
N SER A 101 11.36 12.37 -2.60
CA SER A 101 12.70 12.36 -3.19
C SER A 101 13.77 11.74 -2.30
N LEU A 102 13.55 11.67 -0.98
CA LEU A 102 14.44 11.00 -0.04
C LEU A 102 14.50 9.49 -0.28
N PHE A 103 13.43 8.92 -0.85
CA PHE A 103 13.31 7.49 -1.14
C PHE A 103 13.71 7.11 -2.58
N ASN A 104 14.35 8.02 -3.32
CA ASN A 104 14.87 7.75 -4.66
C ASN A 104 16.15 6.89 -4.61
N ASP A 105 16.27 5.95 -5.55
CA ASP A 105 17.53 5.24 -5.86
C ASP A 105 18.27 5.89 -7.04
N GLY A 106 17.52 6.59 -7.90
CA GLY A 106 18.03 7.48 -8.95
C GLY A 106 18.46 8.86 -8.42
N ARG A 107 18.77 9.79 -9.34
CA ARG A 107 19.09 11.19 -8.97
C ARG A 107 17.89 11.83 -8.23
N PRO A 108 18.10 12.72 -7.24
CA PRO A 108 19.31 13.48 -6.95
C PRO A 108 20.08 13.03 -5.68
N ARG A 109 19.71 11.91 -5.02
CA ARG A 109 20.28 11.53 -3.70
C ARG A 109 21.81 11.36 -3.72
N LEU A 110 22.40 11.07 -4.89
CA LEU A 110 23.84 11.13 -5.16
C LEU A 110 24.11 11.77 -6.53
N PRO A 111 25.01 12.77 -6.65
CA PRO A 111 25.37 13.31 -7.95
C PRO A 111 26.08 12.25 -8.80
N ASN A 112 25.59 12.02 -10.02
CA ASN A 112 26.22 11.27 -11.11
C ASN A 112 26.21 9.74 -11.10
N ILE A 113 25.49 9.06 -10.19
CA ILE A 113 25.34 7.59 -10.26
C ILE A 113 23.88 7.21 -10.03
N SER A 114 23.22 6.73 -11.08
CA SER A 114 21.95 6.00 -10.93
C SER A 114 22.28 4.59 -10.44
N ARG A 115 21.55 4.08 -9.44
CA ARG A 115 21.71 2.71 -8.91
C ARG A 115 20.60 1.79 -9.41
N PRO A 116 20.79 0.47 -9.38
CA PRO A 116 19.67 -0.45 -9.51
C PRO A 116 18.61 -0.15 -8.43
N PRO A 117 17.32 -0.11 -8.78
CA PRO A 117 16.25 0.26 -7.85
C PRO A 117 16.04 -0.81 -6.76
N ARG A 118 15.80 -0.36 -5.53
CA ARG A 118 15.33 -1.17 -4.40
C ARG A 118 13.82 -1.38 -4.56
N ALA A 119 13.36 -2.62 -4.42
CA ALA A 119 11.92 -2.93 -4.53
C ALA A 119 11.10 -2.31 -3.39
N TYR A 120 11.69 -2.24 -2.20
CA TYR A 120 11.10 -1.70 -0.98
C TYR A 120 12.04 -0.65 -0.39
N VAL A 121 11.49 0.49 0.01
CA VAL A 121 12.18 1.53 0.78
C VAL A 121 11.21 2.06 1.82
N VAL A 122 11.66 2.25 3.05
CA VAL A 122 10.82 2.76 4.15
C VAL A 122 11.51 3.92 4.84
N GLY A 123 10.77 4.99 5.08
CA GLY A 123 11.09 6.00 6.06
C GLY A 123 10.42 5.67 7.38
N ASP A 124 11.22 5.45 8.40
CA ASP A 124 10.80 5.02 9.74
C ASP A 124 10.38 6.22 10.59
N ASN A 125 9.15 6.20 11.10
CA ASN A 125 8.55 7.25 11.91
C ASN A 125 8.57 8.68 11.30
N VAL A 126 8.72 8.82 9.98
CA VAL A 126 8.86 10.13 9.30
C VAL A 126 7.53 10.81 8.96
N GLY A 127 6.43 10.05 8.97
CA GLY A 127 5.10 10.45 8.54
C GLY A 127 4.20 11.00 9.66
N TYR A 128 2.93 11.18 9.34
CA TYR A 128 1.93 11.71 10.28
C TYR A 128 1.84 10.85 11.54
N HIS A 129 1.86 11.45 12.73
CA HIS A 129 1.90 10.76 14.03
C HIS A 129 3.06 9.77 14.19
N GLY A 130 4.19 9.99 13.52
CA GLY A 130 5.29 9.02 13.53
C GLY A 130 4.93 7.71 12.84
N SER A 131 4.02 7.76 11.87
CA SER A 131 3.80 6.64 10.96
C SER A 131 4.92 6.53 9.95
N ASP A 132 5.11 5.33 9.43
CA ASP A 132 6.09 5.06 8.39
C ASP A 132 5.64 5.56 7.02
N TYR A 133 6.64 5.73 6.15
CA TYR A 133 6.45 6.04 4.74
C TYR A 133 6.99 4.89 3.89
N LEU A 134 6.13 4.15 3.21
CA LEU A 134 6.51 2.97 2.44
C LEU A 134 6.54 3.29 0.94
N VAL A 135 7.65 2.98 0.29
CA VAL A 135 7.83 3.10 -1.16
C VAL A 135 8.05 1.74 -1.78
N LEU A 136 7.22 1.43 -2.78
CA LEU A 136 7.28 0.22 -3.56
C LEU A 136 7.65 0.54 -5.01
N LYS A 137 8.54 -0.26 -5.60
CA LYS A 137 9.00 -0.10 -6.99
C LYS A 137 8.82 -1.39 -7.79
N GLY A 138 8.32 -1.26 -9.01
CA GLY A 138 8.08 -2.39 -9.90
C GLY A 138 7.28 -1.97 -11.14
N THR A 139 7.42 -2.68 -12.25
CA THR A 139 6.66 -2.34 -13.47
C THR A 139 5.16 -2.55 -13.25
N ALA A 140 4.78 -3.59 -12.50
CA ALA A 140 3.41 -3.99 -12.21
C ALA A 140 2.63 -3.06 -11.27
N LEU A 141 3.31 -2.13 -10.58
CA LEU A 141 2.68 -1.19 -9.63
C LEU A 141 1.92 -0.05 -10.32
N GLY A 142 2.08 0.10 -11.63
CA GLY A 142 1.32 1.06 -12.43
C GLY A 142 -0.17 0.70 -12.51
N MET A 143 -1.01 1.73 -12.64
CA MET A 143 -2.48 1.58 -12.73
C MET A 143 -2.98 1.20 -14.14
N SER A 144 -2.07 0.98 -15.10
CA SER A 144 -2.44 0.62 -16.47
C SER A 144 -2.45 -0.90 -16.67
N GLU A 145 -3.20 -1.38 -17.67
CA GLU A 145 -3.09 -2.78 -18.10
C GLU A 145 -1.69 -3.09 -18.62
N THR A 146 -1.09 -2.15 -19.36
CA THR A 146 0.27 -2.26 -19.91
C THR A 146 1.32 -2.55 -18.83
N SER A 147 1.24 -1.89 -17.67
CA SER A 147 2.17 -2.10 -16.55
C SER A 147 2.17 -3.53 -15.99
N ARG A 148 1.06 -4.25 -16.17
CA ARG A 148 0.88 -5.63 -15.69
C ARG A 148 1.17 -6.67 -16.79
N SER A 149 1.40 -6.22 -18.02
CA SER A 149 1.69 -7.09 -19.16
C SER A 149 3.19 -7.31 -19.32
N TRP A 150 3.59 -8.54 -19.64
CA TRP A 150 4.97 -8.91 -19.92
C TRP A 150 5.06 -10.05 -20.94
N SER A 151 6.21 -10.24 -21.58
CA SER A 151 6.39 -11.26 -22.63
C SER A 151 7.86 -11.70 -22.74
N TYR A 152 8.12 -12.81 -23.44
CA TYR A 152 9.47 -13.30 -23.73
C TYR A 152 9.88 -12.99 -25.17
N LEU A 153 11.14 -12.63 -25.38
CA LEU A 153 11.75 -12.59 -26.71
C LEU A 153 12.65 -13.81 -26.91
N ASN A 154 12.37 -14.59 -27.94
CA ASN A 154 13.21 -15.70 -28.36
C ASN A 154 14.13 -15.28 -29.52
N TYR A 155 15.35 -15.80 -29.48
CA TYR A 155 16.27 -15.72 -30.61
C TYR A 155 15.68 -16.41 -31.85
N SER A 156 15.76 -15.74 -32.99
CA SER A 156 15.52 -16.34 -34.30
C SER A 156 16.48 -15.74 -35.34
N SER A 157 16.84 -16.55 -36.34
CA SER A 157 17.78 -16.14 -37.40
C SER A 157 17.26 -14.98 -38.27
N ASN A 158 15.95 -14.71 -38.22
CA ASN A 158 15.27 -13.69 -39.03
C ASN A 158 14.68 -12.55 -38.17
N GLY A 159 15.18 -12.35 -36.95
CA GLY A 159 14.68 -11.35 -35.98
C GLY A 159 13.98 -12.00 -34.77
N ALA A 160 13.76 -11.23 -33.70
CA ALA A 160 13.22 -11.75 -32.44
C ALA A 160 11.76 -12.20 -32.57
N VAL A 161 11.44 -13.39 -32.06
CA VAL A 161 10.06 -13.87 -31.96
C VAL A 161 9.54 -13.60 -30.56
N VAL A 162 8.58 -12.68 -30.45
CA VAL A 162 7.81 -12.47 -29.22
C VAL A 162 6.96 -13.71 -28.98
N LYS A 163 7.24 -14.44 -27.89
CA LYS A 163 6.37 -15.52 -27.43
C LYS A 163 5.34 -14.92 -26.46
N SER A 164 4.06 -15.05 -26.79
CA SER A 164 3.00 -14.64 -25.89
C SER A 164 3.20 -15.36 -24.55
N SER A 165 3.25 -14.59 -23.47
CA SER A 165 3.07 -15.13 -22.14
C SER A 165 1.62 -15.63 -22.13
N LYS A 166 1.35 -16.87 -21.73
CA LYS A 166 -0.03 -17.39 -21.66
C LYS A 166 -0.89 -16.67 -20.58
N SER A 167 -0.53 -15.45 -20.19
CA SER A 167 -1.24 -14.61 -19.24
C SER A 167 -2.36 -13.83 -19.93
N GLU A 168 -3.47 -13.56 -19.23
CA GLU A 168 -4.61 -12.82 -19.78
C GLU A 168 -4.25 -11.39 -20.24
N LEU A 169 -3.22 -10.80 -19.63
CA LEU A 169 -2.68 -9.48 -19.95
C LEU A 169 -1.39 -9.62 -20.77
N GLU A 170 -1.55 -9.74 -22.08
CA GLU A 170 -0.42 -9.79 -23.03
C GLU A 170 -0.11 -8.40 -23.60
N LEU A 171 1.19 -8.14 -23.83
CA LEU A 171 1.62 -6.99 -24.61
C LEU A 171 1.14 -7.15 -26.06
N ARG A 172 0.39 -6.16 -26.56
CA ARG A 172 -0.19 -6.23 -27.91
C ARG A 172 0.62 -5.37 -28.88
N PRO A 173 1.19 -5.97 -29.96
CA PRO A 173 1.92 -5.20 -30.94
C PRO A 173 1.00 -4.20 -31.67
N GLY A 174 1.53 -3.02 -32.02
CA GLY A 174 0.82 -2.00 -32.79
C GLY A 174 0.01 -0.98 -31.96
N LYS A 175 0.00 -1.13 -30.63
CA LYS A 175 -0.55 -0.11 -29.72
C LYS A 175 0.50 0.91 -29.28
N SER A 176 1.75 0.84 -29.72
CA SER A 176 2.86 1.74 -29.31
C SER A 176 3.07 1.84 -27.79
N GLU A 177 2.65 0.82 -27.04
CA GLU A 177 2.86 0.71 -25.59
C GLU A 177 4.34 0.80 -25.25
N ARG A 178 4.70 1.51 -24.18
CA ARG A 178 6.10 1.66 -23.79
C ARG A 178 6.54 0.50 -22.94
N VAL A 179 7.60 -0.15 -23.40
CA VAL A 179 8.19 -1.31 -22.77
C VAL A 179 9.65 -1.07 -22.43
N ILE A 180 10.14 -1.84 -21.47
CA ILE A 180 11.56 -2.05 -21.22
C ILE A 180 11.92 -3.51 -21.51
N VAL A 181 13.19 -3.75 -21.81
CA VAL A 181 13.70 -5.09 -22.08
C VAL A 181 14.79 -5.41 -21.07
N ILE A 182 14.65 -6.56 -20.42
CA ILE A 182 15.60 -7.06 -19.42
C ILE A 182 16.20 -8.35 -19.97
N LYS A 183 17.52 -8.37 -20.05
CA LYS A 183 18.28 -9.58 -20.32
C LYS A 183 18.42 -10.37 -19.03
N SER A 184 17.82 -11.55 -18.99
CA SER A 184 18.04 -12.53 -17.94
C SER A 184 19.19 -13.45 -18.36
N SER A 185 20.22 -13.53 -17.53
CA SER A 185 21.35 -14.44 -17.74
C SER A 185 21.78 -15.07 -16.43
N VAL A 186 22.45 -16.21 -16.52
CA VAL A 186 23.16 -16.80 -15.39
C VAL A 186 24.65 -16.61 -15.67
N THR A 187 25.34 -15.96 -14.77
CA THR A 187 26.79 -15.75 -14.86
C THR A 187 27.53 -17.09 -14.76
N GLY A 188 28.79 -17.15 -15.18
CA GLY A 188 29.59 -18.38 -15.13
C GLY A 188 29.75 -18.98 -13.72
N SER A 189 29.49 -18.20 -12.67
CA SER A 189 29.46 -18.62 -11.26
C SER A 189 28.09 -19.13 -10.79
N GLY A 190 27.10 -19.26 -11.67
CA GLY A 190 25.75 -19.71 -11.31
C GLY A 190 24.84 -18.63 -10.73
N VAL A 191 25.33 -17.39 -10.60
CA VAL A 191 24.55 -16.26 -10.07
C VAL A 191 23.65 -15.69 -11.17
N ALA A 192 22.35 -15.59 -10.91
CA ALA A 192 21.41 -14.96 -11.83
C ALA A 192 21.73 -13.46 -11.99
N SER A 193 21.42 -12.92 -13.17
CA SER A 193 21.64 -11.51 -13.49
C SER A 193 20.50 -11.01 -14.38
N ARG A 194 19.96 -9.84 -14.03
CA ARG A 194 18.94 -9.12 -14.80
C ARG A 194 19.52 -7.77 -15.23
N GLU A 195 19.93 -7.67 -16.48
CA GLU A 195 20.53 -6.45 -17.03
C GLU A 195 19.51 -5.69 -17.89
N LEU A 196 19.42 -4.38 -17.69
CA LEU A 196 18.60 -3.50 -18.53
C LEU A 196 19.23 -3.37 -19.92
N VAL A 197 18.48 -3.73 -20.96
CA VAL A 197 18.92 -3.59 -22.35
C VAL A 197 18.61 -2.18 -22.84
N THR A 198 19.60 -1.50 -23.43
CA THR A 198 19.46 -0.12 -23.91
C THR A 198 20.05 0.08 -25.30
N ASP A 199 19.63 1.19 -25.95
CA ASP A 199 20.28 1.75 -27.13
C ASP A 199 20.89 3.10 -26.74
N GLY A 200 22.20 3.11 -26.49
CA GLY A 200 22.86 4.27 -25.87
C GLY A 200 22.29 4.57 -24.49
N SER A 201 21.71 5.77 -24.32
CA SER A 201 21.03 6.20 -23.08
C SER A 201 19.54 5.87 -23.04
N ASP A 202 18.95 5.39 -24.15
CA ASP A 202 17.54 5.08 -24.23
C ASP A 202 17.27 3.65 -23.76
N PHE A 203 16.50 3.53 -22.68
CA PHE A 203 16.11 2.25 -22.05
C PHE A 203 14.70 1.79 -22.39
N SER A 204 13.94 2.59 -23.16
CA SER A 204 12.53 2.34 -23.46
C SER A 204 12.27 2.42 -24.95
N LEU A 205 11.34 1.60 -25.43
CA LEU A 205 10.92 1.58 -26.83
C LEU A 205 9.41 1.32 -26.95
N PRO A 206 8.76 1.75 -28.04
CA PRO A 206 7.40 1.35 -28.32
C PRO A 206 7.38 -0.13 -28.69
N PHE A 207 6.40 -0.87 -28.17
CA PHE A 207 6.25 -2.29 -28.46
C PHE A 207 5.66 -2.53 -29.85
N ASN A 208 6.55 -2.59 -30.83
CA ASN A 208 6.24 -2.88 -32.23
C ASN A 208 7.05 -4.08 -32.73
N ARG A 209 6.59 -4.68 -33.83
CA ARG A 209 7.29 -5.80 -34.48
C ARG A 209 7.76 -5.40 -35.88
N PRO A 210 9.00 -5.73 -36.28
CA PRO A 210 10.07 -6.29 -35.44
C PRO A 210 10.58 -5.29 -34.39
N LEU A 211 11.23 -5.78 -33.32
CA LEU A 211 11.92 -4.89 -32.38
C LEU A 211 13.23 -4.38 -33.03
N PRO A 212 13.76 -3.21 -32.63
CA PRO A 212 15.08 -2.76 -33.08
C PRO A 212 16.16 -3.75 -32.64
N ALA A 213 17.17 -3.97 -33.50
CA ALA A 213 18.21 -4.99 -33.34
C ALA A 213 19.00 -4.89 -32.01
N GLN A 214 19.05 -3.70 -31.40
CA GLN A 214 19.68 -3.46 -30.10
C GLN A 214 18.94 -4.17 -28.95
N PHE A 215 17.62 -4.31 -29.06
CA PHE A 215 16.74 -4.92 -28.07
C PHE A 215 16.42 -6.39 -28.35
N GLU A 216 17.00 -6.96 -29.41
CA GLU A 216 16.80 -8.36 -29.77
C GLU A 216 17.86 -9.28 -29.13
N PRO A 217 17.52 -10.54 -28.80
CA PRO A 217 18.49 -11.54 -28.38
C PRO A 217 19.55 -11.75 -29.46
N LYS A 218 20.84 -11.67 -29.10
CA LYS A 218 21.96 -11.82 -30.04
C LYS A 218 22.42 -13.28 -30.17
N ARG A 219 22.21 -14.08 -29.12
CA ARG A 219 22.60 -15.49 -29.06
C ARG A 219 21.39 -16.35 -28.73
N LYS A 220 21.39 -17.60 -29.20
CA LYS A 220 20.33 -18.59 -28.90
C LYS A 220 20.10 -18.84 -27.40
N GLN A 221 21.12 -18.57 -26.57
CA GLN A 221 21.11 -18.80 -25.14
C GLN A 221 20.63 -17.58 -24.34
N ASP A 222 20.52 -16.41 -24.99
CA ASP A 222 20.07 -15.19 -24.34
C ASP A 222 18.56 -15.26 -24.10
N GLN A 223 18.12 -15.01 -22.87
CA GLN A 223 16.70 -14.91 -22.50
C GLN A 223 16.34 -13.46 -22.22
N TYR A 224 15.44 -12.90 -23.02
CA TYR A 224 15.03 -11.50 -22.90
C TYR A 224 13.57 -11.44 -22.47
N LEU A 225 13.30 -10.62 -21.46
CA LEU A 225 11.98 -10.36 -20.91
C LEU A 225 11.57 -8.94 -21.27
N VAL A 226 10.36 -8.77 -21.80
CA VAL A 226 9.78 -7.47 -22.13
C VAL A 226 8.71 -7.18 -21.09
N TYR A 227 8.83 -6.03 -20.42
CA TYR A 227 7.84 -5.56 -19.46
C TYR A 227 7.19 -4.29 -19.97
N GLY A 228 5.87 -4.22 -19.93
CA GLY A 228 5.16 -2.97 -20.13
C GLY A 228 5.30 -2.06 -18.93
N VAL A 229 5.44 -0.76 -19.18
CA VAL A 229 5.60 0.25 -18.13
C VAL A 229 4.50 1.31 -18.24
N ALA A 230 4.27 1.83 -19.45
CA ALA A 230 3.31 2.91 -19.67
C ALA A 230 2.54 2.76 -20.99
N ARG A 231 1.40 3.44 -21.07
CA ARG A 231 0.51 3.45 -22.24
C ARG A 231 1.15 4.16 -23.45
N ALA A 232 0.50 3.98 -24.60
CA ALA A 232 0.92 4.46 -25.92
C ALA A 232 1.18 5.96 -26.06
N ASN A 233 0.50 6.78 -25.25
CA ASN A 233 0.56 8.24 -25.30
C ASN A 233 1.81 8.81 -24.60
N GLN A 234 2.63 7.96 -23.99
CA GLN A 234 3.90 8.37 -23.41
C GLN A 234 4.99 8.30 -24.49
N ASP A 235 5.56 9.44 -24.90
CA ASP A 235 6.59 9.47 -25.95
C ASP A 235 7.95 8.95 -25.48
N LYS A 236 8.27 9.12 -24.19
CA LYS A 236 9.49 8.61 -23.57
C LYS A 236 9.23 8.30 -22.09
N LEU A 237 9.79 7.19 -21.62
CA LEU A 237 9.79 6.89 -20.19
C LEU A 237 10.85 7.74 -19.49
N VAL A 238 10.47 8.36 -18.38
CA VAL A 238 11.43 9.07 -17.50
C VAL A 238 12.12 8.06 -16.58
N ARG A 239 11.43 6.97 -16.25
CA ARG A 239 11.99 5.88 -15.45
C ARG A 239 11.57 4.50 -15.97
N PRO A 240 12.42 3.48 -15.82
CA PRO A 240 12.17 2.13 -16.34
C PRO A 240 11.13 1.31 -15.55
N PHE A 241 10.56 1.85 -14.47
CA PHE A 241 9.58 1.16 -13.62
C PHE A 241 8.45 2.10 -13.20
N ASN A 242 7.48 1.58 -12.45
CA ASN A 242 6.47 2.38 -11.76
C ASN A 242 6.74 2.37 -10.25
N ARG A 243 6.30 3.42 -9.56
CA ARG A 243 6.50 3.60 -8.11
C ARG A 243 5.17 3.90 -7.44
N ALA A 244 4.93 3.26 -6.31
CA ALA A 244 3.75 3.48 -5.47
C ALA A 244 4.21 3.75 -4.03
N ASP A 245 3.73 4.87 -3.48
CA ASP A 245 4.05 5.32 -2.13
C ASP A 245 2.82 5.15 -1.24
N TYR A 246 3.01 4.65 -0.03
CA TYR A 246 1.99 4.42 0.98
C TYR A 246 2.31 5.24 2.21
N TYR A 247 1.39 6.10 2.62
CA TYR A 247 1.58 6.98 3.76
C TYR A 247 0.26 7.43 4.36
N LEU A 248 0.33 7.84 5.63
CA LEU A 248 -0.78 8.45 6.34
C LEU A 248 -0.79 9.95 6.10
N THR A 249 -1.94 10.51 5.70
CA THR A 249 -2.12 11.97 5.59
C THR A 249 -3.34 12.39 6.38
N ARG A 250 -3.34 13.63 6.84
CA ARG A 250 -4.56 14.25 7.37
C ARG A 250 -5.19 15.08 6.26
N ALA A 251 -6.33 14.61 5.75
CA ALA A 251 -7.17 15.40 4.88
C ALA A 251 -8.18 16.21 5.71
N ASP A 252 -8.47 17.44 5.30
CA ASP A 252 -9.57 18.24 5.86
C ASP A 252 -10.93 17.52 5.72
N ASP A 253 -11.03 16.58 4.77
CA ASP A 253 -12.19 15.75 4.48
C ASP A 253 -12.24 14.41 5.25
N THR A 254 -11.45 14.25 6.32
CA THR A 254 -11.52 13.03 7.14
C THR A 254 -12.97 12.83 7.62
N PRO A 255 -13.59 11.65 7.39
CA PRO A 255 -15.00 11.45 7.72
C PRO A 255 -15.34 11.81 9.17
N VAL A 256 -16.46 12.50 9.40
CA VAL A 256 -16.94 12.93 10.72
C VAL A 256 -17.10 11.77 11.72
N ASN A 257 -17.20 10.54 11.22
CA ASN A 257 -17.33 9.34 12.03
C ASN A 257 -16.00 8.83 12.61
N CYS A 258 -14.86 9.30 12.10
CA CYS A 258 -13.55 8.93 12.60
C CYS A 258 -13.25 9.58 13.95
N ALA A 259 -12.32 8.99 14.69
CA ALA A 259 -11.76 9.57 15.89
C ALA A 259 -11.02 10.86 15.51
N PRO A 260 -11.03 11.88 16.39
CA PRO A 260 -10.29 13.11 16.16
C PRO A 260 -8.84 12.82 15.79
N ASN A 261 -8.30 13.54 14.81
CA ASN A 261 -6.90 13.47 14.37
C ASN A 261 -6.42 12.11 13.81
N THR A 262 -7.30 11.15 13.51
CA THR A 262 -6.95 10.04 12.60
C THR A 262 -6.79 10.56 11.18
N GLY A 263 -5.98 9.87 10.37
CA GLY A 263 -5.76 10.20 8.98
C GLY A 263 -6.40 9.22 8.00
N LEU A 264 -6.05 9.42 6.73
CA LEU A 264 -6.36 8.56 5.59
C LEU A 264 -5.07 7.89 5.13
N LEU A 265 -5.06 6.56 5.10
CA LEU A 265 -3.99 5.82 4.43
C LEU A 265 -4.19 5.99 2.94
N ASN A 266 -3.16 6.52 2.26
CA ASN A 266 -3.20 6.78 0.83
C ASN A 266 -2.16 5.93 0.12
N LYS A 267 -2.55 5.39 -1.04
CA LYS A 267 -1.65 4.95 -2.09
C LYS A 267 -1.43 6.12 -3.05
N ARG A 268 -0.20 6.45 -3.36
CA ARG A 268 0.15 7.50 -4.32
C ARG A 268 1.05 6.92 -5.40
N THR A 269 0.61 6.95 -6.65
CA THR A 269 1.42 6.47 -7.78
C THR A 269 2.17 7.62 -8.43
N LEU A 270 3.46 7.40 -8.71
CA LEU A 270 4.32 8.34 -9.42
C LEU A 270 4.14 8.14 -10.93
N ASP A 271 3.61 9.17 -11.59
CA ASP A 271 3.42 9.18 -13.03
C ASP A 271 4.75 9.38 -13.77
N GLN A 272 4.80 8.95 -15.03
CA GLN A 272 6.02 9.07 -15.83
C GLN A 272 6.46 10.54 -16.01
N ASP A 273 5.53 11.50 -16.00
CA ASP A 273 5.83 12.94 -16.09
C ASP A 273 6.33 13.56 -14.77
N GLY A 274 6.40 12.76 -13.69
CA GLY A 274 6.82 13.16 -12.36
C GLY A 274 5.73 13.79 -11.49
N GLY A 275 4.48 13.77 -11.96
CA GLY A 275 3.30 14.06 -11.15
C GLY A 275 2.92 12.88 -10.25
N PHE A 276 2.06 13.14 -9.28
CA PHE A 276 1.53 12.10 -8.40
C PHE A 276 0.02 12.05 -8.46
N THR A 277 -0.51 10.83 -8.48
CA THR A 277 -1.95 10.57 -8.34
C THR A 277 -2.20 9.79 -7.05
N SER A 278 -3.02 10.34 -6.15
CA SER A 278 -3.32 9.75 -4.84
C SER A 278 -4.69 9.07 -4.82
N TYR A 279 -4.75 7.93 -4.13
CA TYR A 279 -5.93 7.10 -3.93
C TYR A 279 -6.06 6.79 -2.43
N PRO A 280 -7.12 7.26 -1.75
CA PRO A 280 -7.38 6.84 -0.38
C PRO A 280 -7.75 5.35 -0.37
N ILE A 281 -7.12 4.56 0.49
CA ILE A 281 -7.35 3.11 0.59
C ILE A 281 -7.98 2.69 1.91
N LEU A 282 -7.78 3.46 2.98
CA LEU A 282 -8.39 3.21 4.29
C LEU A 282 -8.56 4.50 5.08
N ASP A 283 -9.75 4.68 5.63
CA ASP A 283 -10.11 5.83 6.46
C ASP A 283 -9.89 5.52 7.95
N CYS A 284 -9.86 6.58 8.76
CA CYS A 284 -9.75 6.52 10.22
C CYS A 284 -8.51 5.75 10.72
N VAL A 285 -7.38 5.91 10.03
CA VAL A 285 -6.11 5.27 10.37
C VAL A 285 -5.34 6.15 11.36
N ALA A 286 -4.92 5.56 12.48
CA ALA A 286 -4.15 6.24 13.50
C ALA A 286 -2.64 6.07 13.29
N ASP A 287 -2.20 4.92 12.77
CA ASP A 287 -0.78 4.60 12.64
C ASP A 287 -0.51 3.55 11.56
N LEU A 288 0.69 3.60 10.97
CA LEU A 288 1.24 2.67 9.98
C LEU A 288 2.69 2.38 10.35
N GLN A 289 3.05 1.11 10.50
CA GLN A 289 4.41 0.67 10.83
C GLN A 289 4.82 -0.48 9.91
N VAL A 290 6.06 -0.50 9.43
CA VAL A 290 6.59 -1.47 8.48
C VAL A 290 7.88 -2.07 9.03
N VAL A 291 7.99 -3.39 8.98
CA VAL A 291 9.14 -4.12 9.51
C VAL A 291 9.63 -5.12 8.47
N PHE A 292 10.94 -5.08 8.21
CA PHE A 292 11.62 -6.05 7.35
C PHE A 292 12.18 -7.20 8.18
N TYR A 293 11.98 -8.41 7.66
CA TYR A 293 12.46 -9.67 8.21
C TYR A 293 13.52 -10.17 7.24
N MET A 294 14.78 -9.97 7.61
CA MET A 294 15.95 -10.22 6.76
C MET A 294 16.86 -11.27 7.40
N ASP A 295 17.74 -11.88 6.63
CA ASP A 295 18.76 -12.84 7.08
C ASP A 295 20.12 -12.23 6.73
N THR A 296 20.58 -11.29 7.56
CA THR A 296 21.67 -10.38 7.19
C THR A 296 23.04 -11.06 7.27
N ASP A 297 23.18 -12.07 8.13
CA ASP A 297 24.41 -12.84 8.31
C ASP A 297 24.37 -14.22 7.63
N GLN A 298 23.27 -14.53 6.92
CA GLN A 298 23.05 -15.78 6.18
C GLN A 298 23.12 -17.03 7.08
N ASN A 299 22.85 -16.88 8.37
CA ASN A 299 22.84 -17.98 9.32
C ASN A 299 21.50 -18.77 9.30
N GLY A 300 20.50 -18.26 8.59
CA GLY A 300 19.16 -18.86 8.47
C GLY A 300 18.18 -18.46 9.59
N GLU A 301 18.59 -17.58 10.50
CA GLU A 301 17.75 -16.86 11.44
C GLU A 301 17.28 -15.53 10.85
N ILE A 302 16.26 -14.92 11.46
CA ILE A 302 15.67 -13.68 10.96
C ILE A 302 16.09 -12.52 11.86
N ASP A 303 16.77 -11.56 11.25
CA ASP A 303 17.03 -10.23 11.74
C ASP A 303 15.87 -9.28 11.41
N TYR A 304 15.65 -8.29 12.28
CA TYR A 304 14.52 -7.37 12.19
C TYR A 304 15.01 -5.94 12.00
N HIS A 305 14.49 -5.25 10.99
CA HIS A 305 14.88 -3.88 10.67
C HIS A 305 13.66 -2.98 10.46
N PRO A 306 13.56 -1.82 11.16
CA PRO A 306 12.47 -0.87 10.99
C PRO A 306 12.68 0.09 9.81
N HIS A 307 13.94 0.26 9.36
CA HIS A 307 14.28 1.07 8.19
C HIS A 307 15.29 0.37 7.28
N ILE A 308 15.25 0.74 6.00
CA ILE A 308 16.25 0.37 4.98
C ILE A 308 17.24 1.53 4.72
N ASP A 309 17.01 2.71 5.32
CA ASP A 309 17.47 3.97 4.72
C ASP A 309 18.78 4.57 5.21
N ASP A 310 19.47 3.96 6.17
CA ASP A 310 20.83 4.34 6.56
C ASP A 310 21.88 3.55 5.77
N HIS A 311 21.84 3.66 4.44
CA HIS A 311 22.95 3.28 3.53
C HIS A 311 23.48 1.83 3.57
N GLU A 312 22.99 0.95 4.45
CA GLU A 312 23.53 -0.40 4.64
C GLU A 312 22.95 -1.40 3.63
N PHE A 313 21.67 -1.29 3.25
CA PHE A 313 21.04 -2.26 2.34
C PHE A 313 20.92 -1.73 0.90
N THR A 314 21.72 -2.33 0.03
CA THR A 314 21.62 -2.16 -1.42
C THR A 314 20.47 -2.98 -2.00
N ALA A 315 20.12 -2.71 -3.26
CA ALA A 315 19.17 -3.56 -3.98
C ALA A 315 19.63 -5.03 -4.12
N ALA A 316 20.93 -5.31 -3.96
CA ALA A 316 21.44 -6.68 -3.93
C ALA A 316 21.16 -7.35 -2.58
N ASP A 317 21.40 -6.64 -1.47
CA ASP A 317 21.16 -7.16 -0.12
C ASP A 317 19.68 -7.50 0.07
N LEU A 318 18.77 -6.65 -0.40
CA LEU A 318 17.34 -6.95 -0.37
C LEU A 318 16.96 -8.21 -1.16
N ARG A 319 17.67 -8.57 -2.23
CA ARG A 319 17.37 -9.78 -3.00
C ARG A 319 17.85 -11.05 -2.31
N GLU A 320 18.98 -10.98 -1.64
CA GLU A 320 19.61 -12.15 -1.02
C GLU A 320 19.07 -12.40 0.40
N GLN A 321 18.80 -11.31 1.14
CA GLN A 321 18.56 -11.36 2.58
C GLN A 321 17.08 -11.18 2.95
N LEU A 322 16.27 -10.46 2.17
CA LEU A 322 14.86 -10.22 2.54
C LEU A 322 14.04 -11.51 2.43
N LYS A 323 13.46 -11.95 3.55
CA LYS A 323 12.59 -13.13 3.61
C LYS A 323 11.12 -12.75 3.67
N GLU A 324 10.79 -11.70 4.43
CA GLU A 324 9.41 -11.30 4.69
C GLU A 324 9.32 -9.79 4.98
N ILE A 325 8.19 -9.19 4.62
CA ILE A 325 7.82 -7.83 5.01
C ILE A 325 6.50 -7.88 5.76
N ARG A 326 6.44 -7.17 6.89
CA ARG A 326 5.23 -7.02 7.69
C ARG A 326 4.81 -5.58 7.75
N VAL A 327 3.53 -5.32 7.51
CA VAL A 327 2.92 -4.00 7.63
C VAL A 327 1.83 -4.07 8.68
N TYR A 328 1.91 -3.18 9.67
CA TYR A 328 0.99 -3.05 10.78
C TYR A 328 0.23 -1.73 10.64
N ILE A 329 -1.10 -1.80 10.68
CA ILE A 329 -1.95 -0.61 10.51
C ILE A 329 -2.94 -0.56 11.66
N LEU A 330 -2.88 0.52 12.45
CA LEU A 330 -3.87 0.80 13.47
C LEU A 330 -4.99 1.64 12.88
N ALA A 331 -6.20 1.09 12.84
CA ALA A 331 -7.36 1.81 12.35
C ALA A 331 -8.59 1.62 13.24
N GLN A 332 -9.50 2.58 13.16
CA GLN A 332 -10.81 2.50 13.78
C GLN A 332 -11.78 1.69 12.90
N GLN A 333 -12.59 0.86 13.55
CA GLN A 333 -13.75 0.19 12.97
C GLN A 333 -15.06 0.88 13.37
N GLY A 334 -15.95 1.07 12.40
CA GLY A 334 -17.26 1.67 12.59
C GLY A 334 -17.20 3.12 13.06
N LYS A 335 -18.21 3.53 13.84
CA LYS A 335 -18.34 4.89 14.40
C LYS A 335 -18.17 4.86 15.92
N LYS A 336 -18.00 6.04 16.52
CA LYS A 336 -17.99 6.20 17.98
C LYS A 336 -19.17 5.48 18.64
N ASN A 337 -18.87 4.70 19.67
CA ASN A 337 -19.83 4.04 20.53
C ASN A 337 -19.64 4.53 21.97
N SER A 338 -20.49 5.46 22.43
CA SER A 338 -20.38 6.04 23.76
C SER A 338 -20.57 5.02 24.90
N GLY A 339 -21.23 3.89 24.64
CA GLY A 339 -21.37 2.80 25.59
C GLY A 339 -20.22 1.79 25.55
N TYR A 340 -19.30 1.92 24.59
CA TYR A 340 -18.11 1.08 24.49
C TYR A 340 -16.92 1.72 25.18
N PHE A 341 -16.08 0.87 25.76
CA PHE A 341 -14.82 1.28 26.36
C PHE A 341 -13.75 0.28 25.93
N TYR A 342 -12.76 0.76 25.18
CA TYR A 342 -11.66 -0.06 24.69
C TYR A 342 -10.87 -0.61 25.89
N PRO A 343 -10.68 -1.93 25.98
CA PRO A 343 -9.94 -2.55 27.07
C PRO A 343 -8.47 -2.18 26.96
N VAL A 344 -7.85 -1.82 28.09
CA VAL A 344 -6.42 -1.53 28.20
C VAL A 344 -5.94 -2.26 29.43
N ASP A 345 -5.05 -3.23 29.22
CA ASP A 345 -4.48 -4.03 30.30
C ASP A 345 -3.26 -3.33 30.92
N ASP A 346 -2.46 -2.64 30.10
CA ASP A 346 -1.28 -1.86 30.50
C ASP A 346 -1.39 -0.43 29.94
N PRO A 347 -1.51 0.62 30.79
CA PRO A 347 -1.59 2.01 30.34
C PRO A 347 -0.38 2.50 29.56
N ASP A 348 0.81 1.95 29.80
CA ASP A 348 2.03 2.31 29.07
C ASP A 348 2.14 1.57 27.72
N LYS A 349 1.31 0.53 27.52
CA LYS A 349 1.26 -0.29 26.30
C LYS A 349 -0.19 -0.54 25.88
N ALA A 350 -0.97 0.53 25.77
CA ALA A 350 -2.39 0.44 25.49
C ALA A 350 -2.68 -0.19 24.12
N ILE A 351 -1.90 0.16 23.09
CA ILE A 351 -1.99 -0.46 21.77
C ILE A 351 -0.58 -0.64 21.19
N VAL A 352 -0.27 -1.85 20.70
CA VAL A 352 0.99 -2.16 20.02
C VAL A 352 0.76 -2.27 18.51
N VAL A 353 1.41 -1.40 17.74
CA VAL A 353 1.41 -1.38 16.27
C VAL A 353 2.73 -1.96 15.79
N GLY A 354 2.81 -3.29 15.81
CA GLY A 354 4.04 -4.05 15.58
C GLY A 354 3.87 -5.49 16.06
N ASP A 355 4.94 -6.29 16.01
CA ASP A 355 4.92 -7.62 16.61
C ASP A 355 5.11 -7.47 18.13
N PRO A 356 4.14 -7.90 18.97
CA PRO A 356 4.24 -7.78 20.43
C PRO A 356 5.36 -8.63 21.04
N LYS A 357 5.94 -9.58 20.28
CA LYS A 357 7.08 -10.38 20.71
C LYS A 357 8.43 -9.72 20.41
N LEU A 358 8.44 -8.67 19.60
CA LEU A 358 9.67 -7.97 19.20
C LEU A 358 9.93 -6.74 20.08
N ALA A 359 11.13 -6.19 19.93
CA ALA A 359 11.49 -4.96 20.62
C ALA A 359 10.54 -3.82 20.22
N PRO A 360 10.16 -2.92 21.16
CA PRO A 360 9.29 -1.78 20.87
C PRO A 360 9.81 -0.82 19.78
N SER A 361 11.11 -0.89 19.46
CA SER A 361 11.74 -0.13 18.38
C SER A 361 11.43 -0.66 16.97
N LEU A 362 10.78 -1.83 16.85
CA LEU A 362 10.42 -2.49 15.58
C LEU A 362 8.93 -2.30 15.27
N GLY A 363 8.47 -1.06 15.42
CA GLY A 363 7.09 -0.63 15.32
C GLY A 363 6.82 0.49 16.32
N LYS A 364 5.57 0.61 16.78
CA LYS A 364 5.19 1.65 17.73
C LYS A 364 4.28 1.13 18.83
N VAL A 365 4.53 1.61 20.04
CA VAL A 365 3.69 1.34 21.22
C VAL A 365 3.03 2.64 21.64
N TRP A 366 1.70 2.63 21.69
CA TRP A 366 0.89 3.75 22.13
C TRP A 366 0.51 3.57 23.60
N SER A 367 0.91 4.52 24.43
CA SER A 367 0.38 4.66 25.78
C SER A 367 -1.01 5.28 25.78
N GLU A 368 -1.78 5.06 26.84
CA GLU A 368 -3.08 5.70 27.02
C GLU A 368 -2.98 7.24 27.01
N ARG A 369 -1.89 7.77 27.57
CA ARG A 369 -1.62 9.21 27.57
C ARG A 369 -1.48 9.73 26.13
N GLU A 370 -0.63 9.07 25.32
CA GLU A 370 -0.43 9.46 23.92
C GLU A 370 -1.72 9.32 23.11
N LEU A 371 -2.51 8.27 23.33
CA LEU A 371 -3.80 8.10 22.64
C LEU A 371 -4.78 9.20 23.02
N SER A 372 -4.83 9.60 24.29
CA SER A 372 -5.69 10.70 24.76
C SER A 372 -5.23 12.06 24.24
N GLU A 373 -3.93 12.30 24.16
CA GLU A 373 -3.35 13.55 23.64
C GLU A 373 -3.56 13.66 22.13
N ASN A 374 -3.37 12.57 21.39
CA ASN A 374 -3.44 12.58 19.93
C ASN A 374 -4.87 12.40 19.41
N PHE A 375 -5.68 11.52 19.99
CA PHE A 375 -7.04 11.19 19.49
C PHE A 375 -8.17 11.69 20.39
N GLY A 376 -7.82 12.39 21.48
CA GLY A 376 -8.74 12.97 22.45
C GLY A 376 -9.15 12.02 23.57
N ALA A 377 -9.66 12.59 24.68
CA ALA A 377 -10.04 11.83 25.88
C ALA A 377 -11.11 10.74 25.63
N GLY A 378 -11.88 10.85 24.54
CA GLY A 378 -12.89 9.88 24.14
C GLY A 378 -12.38 8.74 23.26
N TRP A 379 -11.06 8.58 23.07
CA TRP A 379 -10.49 7.57 22.17
C TRP A 379 -10.95 6.14 22.51
N ARG A 380 -11.18 5.84 23.79
CA ARG A 380 -11.67 4.53 24.23
C ARG A 380 -13.11 4.22 23.79
N ASN A 381 -13.88 5.21 23.33
CA ASN A 381 -15.22 4.97 22.78
C ASN A 381 -15.21 4.54 21.31
N TYR A 382 -14.05 4.22 20.76
CA TYR A 382 -13.87 3.74 19.39
C TYR A 382 -13.33 2.31 19.41
N HIS A 383 -13.72 1.52 18.40
CA HIS A 383 -13.22 0.17 18.22
C HIS A 383 -11.92 0.22 17.43
N TRP A 384 -10.79 0.06 18.11
CA TRP A 384 -9.47 0.05 17.47
C TRP A 384 -9.08 -1.37 17.08
N LYS A 385 -8.48 -1.50 15.89
CA LYS A 385 -7.97 -2.77 15.38
C LYS A 385 -6.63 -2.55 14.72
N VAL A 386 -5.70 -3.46 15.03
CA VAL A 386 -4.41 -3.56 14.35
C VAL A 386 -4.56 -4.61 13.25
N TYR A 387 -4.37 -4.20 12.00
CA TYR A 387 -4.26 -5.08 10.86
C TYR A 387 -2.80 -5.45 10.64
N THR A 388 -2.53 -6.73 10.43
CA THR A 388 -1.19 -7.23 10.11
C THR A 388 -1.22 -7.84 8.72
N ILE A 389 -0.44 -7.26 7.80
CA ILE A 389 -0.21 -7.81 6.47
C ILE A 389 1.17 -8.44 6.49
N VAL A 390 1.24 -9.71 6.11
CA VAL A 390 2.48 -10.49 6.02
C VAL A 390 2.66 -10.90 4.58
N VAL A 391 3.79 -10.51 3.98
CA VAL A 391 4.10 -10.80 2.59
C VAL A 391 5.51 -11.36 2.46
N GLN A 392 5.63 -12.44 1.71
CA GLN A 392 6.91 -12.97 1.25
C GLN A 392 7.14 -12.50 -0.19
N PRO A 393 8.20 -11.73 -0.47
CA PRO A 393 8.49 -11.26 -1.82
C PRO A 393 8.65 -12.44 -2.79
N LYS A 394 7.90 -12.45 -3.89
CA LYS A 394 7.94 -13.54 -4.89
C LYS A 394 8.96 -13.33 -6.00
N ASN A 395 9.45 -12.09 -6.17
CA ASN A 395 10.09 -11.63 -7.39
C ASN A 395 11.52 -11.08 -7.20
N LEU A 396 12.03 -11.15 -5.97
CA LEU A 396 13.36 -10.71 -5.60
C LEU A 396 14.42 -11.78 -5.81
#